data_AF-A0A2N5XJM1-F1
#
_entry.id   AF-A0A2N5XJM1-F1
#
_cell.length_a   1.000
_cell.length_b   1.000
_cell.length_c   1.000
_cell.angle_alpha   90.00
_cell.angle_beta   90.00
_cell.angle_gamma   90.00
#
_symmetry.space_group_name_H-M   'P 1'
#
loop_
_entity.id
_entity.type
_entity.pdbx_description
1 polymer ?
#
loop_
_entity_poly.entity_id
_entity_poly.type
_entity_poly.pdbx_seq_one_letter_code
_entity_poly.pdbx_strand_id
1 'polypeptide(L)'
;MGTELTVDTELVRAWVEGWAVSRGAAPPAERAWGLTTDVGVPGHVTRHVLYRADEELVRDLTATNTAPGTWLKVFAPPETVSARAAPGWSLDVPCFLMSAPLRPAPVTVPDGYRLRTRARGGVVRTVVLAADGALAARGQIAFPAAGAAGISRNRPDGRRERPPRPDRKSV
;
A
#
# COMPACT_ATOMS: atom_id res chain seq x y z
N MET A 1 16.10 -15.36 -22.24
CA MET A 1 16.15 -16.05 -20.94
C MET A 1 15.83 -15.00 -19.88
N GLY A 2 14.55 -14.91 -19.49
CA GLY A 2 14.06 -13.82 -18.65
C GLY A 2 14.52 -14.01 -17.21
N THR A 3 15.10 -12.96 -16.63
CA THR A 3 15.54 -12.94 -15.24
C THR A 3 14.33 -13.12 -14.33
N GLU A 4 14.29 -14.22 -13.60
CA GLU A 4 13.25 -14.49 -12.62
C GLU A 4 13.47 -13.56 -11.41
N LEU A 5 12.77 -12.43 -11.39
CA LEU A 5 12.72 -11.53 -10.25
C LEU A 5 11.91 -12.21 -9.14
N THR A 6 12.58 -12.98 -8.29
CA THR A 6 11.94 -13.54 -7.09
C THR A 6 11.93 -12.46 -6.01
N VAL A 7 10.76 -11.89 -5.74
CA VAL A 7 10.54 -11.01 -4.59
C VAL A 7 10.53 -11.86 -3.32
N ASP A 8 10.98 -11.28 -2.20
CA ASP A 8 10.84 -11.91 -0.89
C ASP A 8 9.35 -11.97 -0.52
N THR A 9 8.77 -13.17 -0.60
CA THR A 9 7.35 -13.44 -0.32
C THR A 9 6.95 -13.07 1.11
N GLU A 10 7.84 -13.27 2.09
CA GLU A 10 7.55 -12.92 3.48
C GLU A 10 7.53 -11.41 3.67
N LEU A 11 8.43 -10.69 2.99
CA LEU A 11 8.39 -9.23 2.95
C LEU A 11 7.11 -8.71 2.29
N VAL A 12 6.68 -9.32 1.17
CA VAL A 12 5.41 -8.96 0.51
C VAL A 12 4.24 -9.22 1.43
N ARG A 13 4.15 -10.39 2.06
CA ARG A 13 3.10 -10.75 3.01
C ARG A 13 3.00 -9.73 4.14
N ALA A 14 4.12 -9.48 4.81
CA ALA A 14 4.18 -8.54 5.92
C ALA A 14 3.80 -7.11 5.49
N TRP A 15 4.16 -6.71 4.26
CA TRP A 15 3.72 -5.45 3.66
C TRP A 15 2.20 -5.43 3.42
N VAL A 16 1.59 -6.45 2.81
CA VAL A 16 0.15 -6.46 2.53
C VAL A 16 -0.66 -6.47 3.83
N GLU A 17 -0.26 -7.27 4.81
CA GLU A 17 -0.91 -7.32 6.13
C GLU A 17 -0.80 -5.98 6.86
N GLY A 18 0.40 -5.40 6.92
CA GLY A 18 0.60 -4.08 7.52
C GLY A 18 -0.15 -3.00 6.77
N TRP A 19 -0.25 -3.08 5.43
CA TRP A 19 -1.02 -2.17 4.60
C TRP A 19 -2.51 -2.20 4.95
N ALA A 20 -3.06 -3.41 5.12
CA ALA A 20 -4.45 -3.64 5.43
C ALA A 20 -4.79 -3.09 6.83
N VAL A 21 -4.00 -3.45 7.86
CA VAL A 21 -4.16 -2.94 9.23
C VAL A 21 -4.05 -1.41 9.25
N SER A 22 -3.05 -0.84 8.57
CA SER A 22 -2.82 0.61 8.48
C SER A 22 -4.01 1.39 7.90
N ARG A 23 -4.84 0.74 7.08
CA ARG A 23 -5.98 1.37 6.38
C ARG A 23 -7.34 0.87 6.84
N GLY A 24 -7.39 -0.10 7.76
CA GLY A 24 -8.63 -0.76 8.14
C GLY A 24 -9.28 -1.54 7.00
N ALA A 25 -8.48 -2.05 6.06
CA ALA A 25 -8.98 -2.95 5.00
C ALA A 25 -9.22 -4.36 5.57
N ALA A 26 -9.94 -5.20 4.83
CA ALA A 26 -10.15 -6.58 5.22
C ALA A 26 -8.82 -7.34 5.32
N PRO A 27 -8.69 -8.30 6.26
CA PRO A 27 -7.53 -9.18 6.33
C PRO A 27 -7.22 -9.81 4.96
N PRO A 28 -5.95 -9.81 4.50
CA PRO A 28 -5.60 -10.40 3.21
C PRO A 28 -5.90 -11.90 3.19
N ALA A 29 -6.56 -12.37 2.14
CA ALA A 29 -6.82 -13.77 1.89
C ALA A 29 -5.74 -14.36 0.97
N GLU A 30 -5.21 -15.52 1.35
CA GLU A 30 -4.23 -16.27 0.54
C GLU A 30 -4.84 -16.78 -0.75
N ARG A 31 -4.06 -16.73 -1.82
CA ARG A 31 -4.35 -17.31 -3.14
C ARG A 31 -3.11 -18.05 -3.62
N ALA A 32 -3.28 -18.98 -4.55
CA ALA A 32 -2.16 -19.73 -5.12
C ALA A 32 -1.06 -18.83 -5.72
N TRP A 33 -1.42 -17.63 -6.16
CA TRP A 33 -0.54 -16.66 -6.81
C TRP A 33 -0.12 -15.48 -5.92
N GLY A 34 -0.65 -15.36 -4.68
CA GLY A 34 -0.40 -14.20 -3.84
C GLY A 34 -1.51 -13.90 -2.83
N LEU A 35 -1.79 -12.61 -2.65
CA LEU A 35 -2.74 -12.11 -1.65
C LEU A 35 -3.84 -11.27 -2.29
N THR A 36 -5.04 -11.39 -1.75
CA THR A 36 -6.18 -10.52 -2.08
C THR A 36 -6.70 -9.82 -0.83
N THR A 37 -6.90 -8.51 -0.88
CA THR A 37 -7.54 -7.76 0.20
C THR A 37 -8.67 -6.91 -0.35
N ASP A 38 -9.84 -7.01 0.28
CA ASP A 38 -10.96 -6.13 0.00
C ASP A 38 -10.79 -4.82 0.77
N VAL A 39 -10.89 -3.72 0.04
CA VAL A 39 -10.68 -2.36 0.53
C VAL A 39 -12.01 -1.63 0.66
N GLY A 40 -12.95 -1.89 -0.25
CA GLY A 40 -14.36 -1.49 -0.12
C GLY A 40 -14.62 0.02 -0.19
N VAL A 41 -13.72 0.81 -0.78
CA VAL A 41 -13.93 2.25 -0.98
C VAL A 41 -14.01 2.61 -2.46
N PRO A 42 -14.70 3.70 -2.86
CA PRO A 42 -14.76 4.13 -4.25
C PRO A 42 -13.37 4.26 -4.88
N GLY A 43 -13.19 3.69 -6.08
CA GLY A 43 -11.91 3.65 -6.80
C GLY A 43 -10.86 2.66 -6.27
N HIS A 44 -11.09 2.05 -5.10
CA HIS A 44 -10.24 1.01 -4.53
C HIS A 44 -11.12 -0.06 -3.87
N VAL A 45 -11.67 -0.98 -4.65
CA VAL A 45 -12.58 -2.01 -4.15
C VAL A 45 -11.81 -3.24 -3.67
N THR A 46 -10.85 -3.70 -4.46
CA THR A 46 -10.04 -4.90 -4.17
C THR A 46 -8.60 -4.68 -4.64
N ARG A 47 -7.65 -5.26 -3.92
CA ARG A 47 -6.24 -5.32 -4.33
C ARG A 47 -5.75 -6.76 -4.39
N HIS A 48 -5.22 -7.14 -5.53
CA HIS A 48 -4.48 -8.38 -5.74
C HIS A 48 -2.98 -8.06 -5.75
N VAL A 49 -2.20 -8.76 -4.95
CA VAL A 49 -0.75 -8.58 -4.83
C VAL A 49 -0.08 -9.92 -5.14
N LEU A 50 0.72 -9.94 -6.20
CA LEU A 50 1.29 -11.18 -6.73
C LEU A 50 2.66 -11.43 -6.08
N TYR A 51 2.92 -12.65 -5.62
CA TYR A 51 4.28 -13.04 -5.21
C TYR A 51 5.18 -13.25 -6.41
N ARG A 52 4.62 -13.77 -7.50
CA ARG A 52 5.31 -13.89 -8.78
C ARG A 52 4.39 -13.41 -9.89
N ALA A 53 5.02 -12.76 -10.86
CA ALA A 53 4.36 -12.26 -12.04
C ALA A 53 4.75 -13.15 -13.21
N ASP A 54 3.88 -14.09 -13.56
CA ASP A 54 3.96 -14.75 -14.85
C ASP A 54 2.98 -14.08 -15.83
N GLU A 55 3.34 -14.08 -17.13
CA GLU A 55 2.59 -13.34 -18.15
C GLU A 55 1.18 -13.89 -18.36
N GLU A 56 0.97 -15.18 -18.13
CA GLU A 56 -0.30 -15.88 -18.31
C GLU A 56 -1.25 -15.55 -17.15
N LEU A 57 -0.77 -15.60 -15.91
CA LEU A 57 -1.47 -15.19 -14.70
C LEU A 57 -1.88 -13.73 -14.75
N VAL A 58 -1.01 -12.82 -15.22
CA VAL A 58 -1.41 -11.42 -15.40
C VAL A 58 -2.58 -11.32 -16.38
N ARG A 59 -2.51 -12.01 -17.51
CA ARG A 59 -3.60 -12.04 -18.49
C ARG A 59 -4.89 -12.60 -17.89
N ASP A 60 -4.81 -13.73 -17.21
CA ASP A 60 -5.97 -14.43 -16.64
C ASP A 60 -6.63 -13.62 -15.52
N LEU A 61 -5.82 -13.06 -14.61
CA LEU A 61 -6.33 -12.21 -13.52
C LEU A 61 -6.98 -10.95 -14.07
N THR A 62 -6.38 -10.31 -15.08
CA THR A 62 -6.96 -9.10 -15.66
C THR A 62 -8.20 -9.39 -16.50
N ALA A 63 -8.31 -10.55 -17.13
CA ALA A 63 -9.49 -10.98 -17.87
C ALA A 63 -10.67 -11.33 -16.94
N THR A 64 -10.40 -11.96 -15.80
CA THR A 64 -11.44 -12.42 -14.86
C THR A 64 -11.88 -11.34 -13.86
N ASN A 65 -10.98 -10.44 -13.45
CA ASN A 65 -11.30 -9.42 -12.46
C ASN A 65 -11.75 -8.11 -13.13
N THR A 66 -13.04 -8.02 -13.42
CA THR A 66 -13.60 -6.93 -14.23
C THR A 66 -14.26 -5.81 -13.43
N ALA A 67 -14.33 -5.89 -12.10
CA ALA A 67 -14.89 -4.83 -11.27
C ALA A 67 -14.08 -3.52 -11.38
N PRO A 68 -14.72 -2.35 -11.61
CA PRO A 68 -14.05 -1.06 -11.53
C PRO A 68 -13.44 -0.82 -10.13
N GLY A 69 -12.27 -0.18 -10.09
CA GLY A 69 -11.54 0.05 -8.84
C GLY A 69 -10.80 -1.17 -8.30
N THR A 70 -10.69 -2.27 -9.07
CA THR A 70 -9.76 -3.37 -8.76
C THR A 70 -8.33 -2.97 -9.13
N TRP A 71 -7.39 -3.33 -8.26
CA TRP A 71 -5.97 -3.06 -8.43
C TRP A 71 -5.16 -4.35 -8.48
N LEU A 72 -4.17 -4.38 -9.36
CA LEU A 72 -3.22 -5.47 -9.49
C LEU A 72 -1.81 -4.95 -9.18
N LYS A 73 -1.18 -5.44 -8.12
CA LYS A 73 0.19 -5.08 -7.74
C LYS A 73 1.15 -6.19 -8.14
N VAL A 74 2.05 -5.85 -9.05
CA VAL A 74 2.93 -6.78 -9.74
C VAL A 74 4.37 -6.29 -9.60
N PHE A 75 5.28 -7.20 -9.21
CA PHE A 75 6.71 -6.91 -9.12
C PHE A 75 7.43 -7.22 -10.43
N ALA A 76 7.06 -6.50 -11.50
CA ALA A 76 7.60 -6.67 -12.85
C ALA A 76 7.70 -5.32 -13.58
N PRO A 77 8.51 -5.23 -14.65
CA PRO A 77 8.57 -4.03 -15.48
C PRO A 77 7.19 -3.62 -16.00
N PRO A 78 6.81 -2.32 -15.96
CA PRO A 78 5.50 -1.85 -16.41
C PRO A 78 5.17 -2.26 -17.85
N GLU A 79 6.17 -2.29 -18.72
CA GLU A 79 6.04 -2.65 -20.13
C GLU A 79 5.64 -4.13 -20.28
N THR A 80 6.22 -5.01 -19.48
CA THR A 80 5.86 -6.44 -19.43
C THR A 80 4.41 -6.62 -18.98
N VAL A 81 3.97 -5.88 -17.96
CA VAL A 81 2.61 -6.03 -17.42
C VAL A 81 1.57 -5.45 -18.36
N SER A 82 1.81 -4.26 -18.91
CA SER A 82 0.86 -3.62 -19.84
C SER A 82 0.68 -4.39 -21.14
N ALA A 83 1.72 -5.04 -21.67
CA ALA A 83 1.63 -5.86 -22.87
C ALA A 83 0.75 -7.11 -22.69
N ARG A 84 0.46 -7.51 -21.45
CA ARG A 84 -0.26 -8.75 -21.12
C ARG A 84 -1.60 -8.52 -20.42
N ALA A 85 -1.83 -7.32 -19.89
CA ALA A 85 -3.09 -6.96 -19.27
C ALA A 85 -4.25 -6.97 -20.28
N ALA A 86 -5.39 -7.50 -19.87
CA ALA A 86 -6.62 -7.48 -20.65
C ALA A 86 -7.09 -6.03 -20.94
N PRO A 87 -7.90 -5.81 -21.99
CA PRO A 87 -8.47 -4.50 -22.29
C PRO A 87 -9.20 -3.87 -21.09
N GLY A 88 -9.10 -2.54 -20.95
CA GLY A 88 -9.75 -1.79 -19.88
C GLY A 88 -8.93 -1.65 -18.59
N TRP A 89 -7.72 -2.22 -18.54
CA TRP A 89 -6.73 -1.95 -17.51
C TRP A 89 -5.82 -0.79 -17.92
N SER A 90 -5.34 -0.04 -16.93
CA SER A 90 -4.35 1.04 -17.14
C SER A 90 -3.20 0.90 -16.14
N LEU A 91 -1.98 1.24 -16.54
CA LEU A 91 -0.86 1.35 -15.61
C LEU A 91 -1.02 2.63 -14.77
N ASP A 92 -0.79 2.52 -13.47
CA ASP A 92 -0.54 3.70 -12.64
C ASP A 92 0.96 4.03 -12.62
N VAL A 93 1.31 5.12 -11.93
CA VAL A 93 2.70 5.52 -11.68
C VAL A 93 3.42 4.37 -10.97
N PRO A 94 4.57 3.90 -11.50
CA PRO A 94 5.36 2.86 -10.88
C PRO A 94 5.67 3.19 -9.41
N CYS A 95 5.53 2.18 -8.56
CA CYS A 95 5.79 2.27 -7.13
C CYS A 95 6.68 1.10 -6.71
N PHE A 96 7.46 1.30 -5.65
CA PHE A 96 8.43 0.31 -5.18
C PHE A 96 8.05 -0.22 -3.80
N LEU A 97 8.33 -1.51 -3.57
CA LEU A 97 8.29 -2.10 -2.23
C LEU A 97 9.50 -1.62 -1.45
N MET A 98 9.26 -0.71 -0.49
CA MET A 98 10.31 -0.12 0.32
C MET A 98 10.32 -0.74 1.72
N SER A 99 11.50 -1.14 2.18
CA SER A 99 11.73 -1.62 3.54
C SER A 99 12.98 -0.99 4.13
N ALA A 100 13.01 -0.83 5.46
CA ALA A 100 14.15 -0.36 6.21
C ALA A 100 14.08 -0.89 7.65
N PRO A 101 15.22 -1.18 8.29
CA PRO A 101 15.24 -1.55 9.70
C PRO A 101 14.81 -0.36 10.57
N LEU A 102 13.91 -0.58 11.52
CA LEU A 102 13.51 0.43 12.49
C LEU A 102 14.51 0.46 13.66
N ARG A 103 14.86 1.66 14.10
CA ARG A 103 15.73 1.88 15.25
C ARG A 103 15.09 2.92 16.17
N PRO A 104 15.15 2.75 17.51
CA PRO A 104 14.77 3.81 18.43
C PRO A 104 15.56 5.08 18.14
N ALA A 105 14.88 6.22 18.13
CA ALA A 105 15.50 7.53 17.97
C ALA A 105 14.86 8.50 18.98
N PRO A 106 15.65 9.37 19.63
CA PRO A 106 15.09 10.43 20.44
C PRO A 106 14.27 11.39 19.57
N VAL A 107 13.15 11.87 20.10
CA VAL A 107 12.26 12.80 19.41
C VAL A 107 12.25 14.12 20.18
N THR A 108 12.72 15.18 19.54
CA THR A 108 12.58 16.56 20.03
C THR A 108 11.45 17.23 19.25
N VAL A 109 10.45 17.74 19.97
CA VAL A 109 9.36 18.52 19.37
C VAL A 109 9.79 19.98 19.41
N PRO A 110 9.87 20.68 18.26
CA PRO A 110 10.23 22.09 18.25
C PRO A 110 9.25 22.95 19.06
N ASP A 111 9.74 24.05 19.62
CA ASP A 111 8.90 24.98 20.38
C ASP A 111 7.69 25.46 19.55
N GLY A 112 6.56 25.63 20.24
CA GLY A 112 5.29 25.97 19.59
C GLY A 112 4.59 24.78 18.90
N TYR A 113 5.20 23.59 18.85
CA TYR A 113 4.54 22.38 18.37
C TYR A 113 4.21 21.42 19.52
N ARG A 114 3.15 20.63 19.33
CA ARG A 114 2.76 19.55 20.25
C ARG A 114 2.61 18.23 19.52
N LEU A 115 3.22 17.19 20.08
CA LEU A 115 3.09 15.81 19.59
C LEU A 115 1.96 15.09 20.32
N ARG A 116 1.12 14.37 19.59
CA ARG A 116 0.12 13.45 20.16
C ARG A 116 0.23 12.09 19.51
N THR A 117 0.39 11.05 20.32
CA THR A 117 0.48 9.66 19.87
C THR A 117 -0.67 8.85 20.45
N ARG A 118 -1.27 7.96 19.65
CA ARG A 118 -2.29 7.02 20.07
C ARG A 118 -2.06 5.65 19.43
N ALA A 119 -2.22 4.59 20.22
CA ALA A 119 -2.27 3.21 19.75
C ALA A 119 -3.70 2.68 19.78
N ARG A 120 -4.17 2.07 18.69
CA ARG A 120 -5.46 1.34 18.63
C ARG A 120 -5.46 0.35 17.48
N GLY A 121 -5.91 -0.88 17.73
CA GLY A 121 -6.16 -1.89 16.70
C GLY A 121 -4.93 -2.21 15.84
N GLY A 122 -3.76 -2.38 16.47
CA GLY A 122 -2.50 -2.65 15.77
C GLY A 122 -1.89 -1.43 15.06
N VAL A 123 -2.50 -0.26 15.14
CA VAL A 123 -1.97 0.98 14.54
C VAL A 123 -1.53 1.95 15.63
N VAL A 124 -0.30 2.44 15.52
CA VAL A 124 0.19 3.61 16.26
C VAL A 124 0.16 4.80 15.32
N ARG A 125 -0.60 5.83 15.68
CA ARG A 125 -0.71 7.08 14.92
C ARG A 125 -0.18 8.23 15.76
N THR A 126 0.59 9.09 15.10
CA THR A 126 1.19 10.28 15.68
C THR A 126 0.79 11.50 14.85
N VAL A 127 0.44 12.59 15.52
CA VAL A 127 0.20 13.90 14.89
C VAL A 127 1.04 14.96 15.58
N VAL A 128 1.53 15.91 14.79
CA VAL A 128 2.20 17.13 15.25
C VAL A 128 1.25 18.28 14.97
N LEU A 129 0.95 19.06 16.00
CA LEU A 129 0.07 20.22 15.94
C LEU A 129 0.89 21.49 16.17
N ALA A 130 0.61 22.56 15.45
CA ALA A 130 1.14 23.89 15.72
C ALA A 130 0.44 24.53 16.94
N ALA A 131 0.92 25.70 17.38
CA ALA A 131 0.46 26.37 18.59
C ALA A 131 -1.03 26.75 18.54
N ASP A 132 -1.52 27.07 17.34
CA ASP A 132 -2.92 27.37 17.04
C ASP A 132 -3.80 26.10 16.91
N GLY A 133 -3.21 24.92 17.04
CA GLY A 133 -3.88 23.62 16.89
C GLY A 133 -3.92 23.09 15.46
N ALA A 134 -3.38 23.80 14.48
CA ALA A 134 -3.32 23.34 13.09
C ALA A 134 -2.46 22.08 12.95
N LEU A 135 -2.83 21.17 12.03
CA LEU A 135 -2.06 19.96 11.75
C LEU A 135 -0.79 20.31 10.97
N ALA A 136 0.37 20.11 11.59
CA ALA A 136 1.67 20.33 10.93
C ALA A 136 2.16 19.06 10.21
N ALA A 137 2.04 17.90 10.86
CA ALA A 137 2.46 16.62 10.31
C ALA A 137 1.69 15.45 10.92
N ARG A 138 1.66 14.32 10.21
CA ARG A 138 1.16 13.06 10.76
C ARG A 138 1.95 11.86 10.25
N GLY A 139 2.14 10.91 11.15
CA GLY A 139 2.72 9.60 10.89
C GLY A 139 1.79 8.49 11.40
N GLN A 140 1.89 7.31 10.82
CA GLN A 140 1.36 6.10 11.44
C GLN A 140 2.21 4.90 11.07
N ILE A 141 2.27 3.93 11.97
CA ILE A 141 2.85 2.60 11.79
C ILE A 141 1.81 1.55 12.16
N ALA A 142 1.72 0.47 11.39
CA ALA A 142 0.81 -0.63 11.64
C ALA A 142 1.59 -1.93 11.87
N PHE A 143 1.18 -2.70 12.87
CA PHE A 143 1.78 -3.98 13.25
C PHE A 143 0.80 -5.10 12.88
N PRO A 144 1.16 -5.99 11.94
CA PRO A 144 0.50 -7.28 11.79
C PRO A 144 0.62 -8.06 13.11
N ALA A 145 -0.33 -8.95 13.40
CA ALA A 145 -0.33 -9.75 14.63
C ALA A 145 0.96 -10.58 14.84
N ALA A 146 1.76 -10.80 13.79
CA ALA A 146 3.04 -11.52 13.82
C ALA A 146 4.30 -10.63 14.01
N GLY A 147 4.17 -9.32 14.22
CA GLY A 147 5.25 -8.49 14.79
C GLY A 147 6.46 -8.11 13.92
N ALA A 148 6.55 -8.48 12.64
CA ALA A 148 7.80 -8.34 11.88
C ALA A 148 7.92 -7.09 10.97
N ALA A 149 6.84 -6.44 10.54
CA ALA A 149 6.93 -5.29 9.61
C ALA A 149 5.94 -4.19 9.92
N GLY A 150 6.45 -2.95 9.97
CA GLY A 150 5.66 -1.74 10.16
C GLY A 150 5.44 -1.00 8.84
N ILE A 151 4.19 -0.86 8.39
CA ILE A 151 3.92 0.09 7.29
C ILE A 151 3.83 1.50 7.84
N SER A 152 4.80 2.33 7.43
CA SER A 152 4.79 3.77 7.71
C SER A 152 4.05 4.55 6.63
N ARG A 153 3.22 5.51 7.04
CA ARG A 153 2.74 6.58 6.17
C ARG A 153 3.08 7.91 6.82
N ASN A 154 3.82 8.75 6.10
CA ASN A 154 4.01 10.16 6.44
C ASN A 154 3.19 11.03 5.47
N ARG A 155 2.48 12.03 6.01
CA ARG A 155 1.97 13.15 5.21
C ARG A 155 2.32 14.45 5.95
N PRO A 156 3.17 15.32 5.37
CA PRO A 156 3.20 16.72 5.78
C PRO A 156 1.87 17.39 5.38
N ASP A 157 1.54 18.51 6.03
CA ASP A 157 0.37 19.30 5.63
C ASP A 157 0.46 19.73 4.16
N GLY A 158 -0.69 19.69 3.48
CA GLY A 158 -0.80 19.73 2.04
C GLY A 158 -1.72 20.85 1.57
N ARG A 159 -1.24 22.10 1.55
CA ARG A 159 -1.82 23.19 0.73
C ARG A 159 -1.72 22.93 -0.79
N ARG A 160 -1.81 21.67 -1.23
CA ARG A 160 -2.00 21.23 -2.61
C ARG A 160 -2.85 19.96 -2.58
N GLU A 161 -4.16 20.14 -2.64
CA GLU A 161 -5.07 19.04 -3.03
C GLU A 161 -4.73 18.61 -4.45
N ARG A 162 -4.55 17.30 -4.65
CA ARG A 162 -4.48 16.71 -5.99
C ARG A 162 -5.90 16.27 -6.36
N PRO A 163 -6.41 16.61 -7.54
CA PRO A 163 -7.79 16.29 -7.90
C PRO A 163 -8.04 14.78 -7.91
N PRO A 164 -9.29 14.34 -7.64
CA PRO A 164 -9.66 12.93 -7.70
C PRO A 164 -9.39 12.39 -9.12
N ARG A 165 -8.78 11.20 -9.21
CA ARG A 165 -8.62 10.50 -10.48
C ARG A 165 -9.94 9.79 -10.82
N PRO A 166 -10.33 9.72 -12.11
CA PRO A 166 -11.54 9.02 -12.52
C PRO A 166 -11.46 7.51 -12.23
N ASP A 167 -12.63 6.87 -12.12
CA ASP A 167 -12.87 5.46 -11.75
C ASP A 167 -12.27 4.45 -12.76
N ARG A 168 -10.94 4.39 -12.85
CA ARG A 168 -10.21 3.45 -13.72
C ARG A 168 -9.53 2.35 -12.91
N LYS A 169 -9.41 1.18 -13.54
CA LYS A 169 -8.64 0.05 -13.02
C LYS A 169 -7.16 0.34 -13.20
N SER A 170 -6.38 0.08 -12.16
CA SER A 170 -4.97 0.40 -12.12
C SER A 170 -4.13 -0.82 -11.77
N VAL A 171 -3.11 -1.06 -12.59
CA VAL A 171 -1.98 -1.91 -12.26
C VAL A 171 -0.94 -1.03 -11.53
#